data_AF-W2ITM0-F1
#
_entry.id   AF-W2ITM0-F1
#
_cell.length_a   1.000
_cell.length_b   1.000
_cell.length_c   1.000
_cell.angle_alpha   90.00
_cell.angle_beta   90.00
_cell.angle_gamma   90.00
#
_symmetry.space_group_name_H-M   'P 1'
#
loop_
_entity.id
_entity.type
_entity.pdbx_description
1 polymer ?
#
loop_
_entity_poly.entity_id
_entity_poly.type
_entity_poly.pdbx_seq_one_letter_code
_entity_poly.pdbx_strand_id
1 'polypeptide(L)'
;MQTRSSNANSADPPAYFVMEEDLKPWELYSLDGAEEPETLDTMKGFFTRYRAIRGKATNFAYTHDALQRSWCSFIRRWNAARREGLSFTSWLEDREGNRSNHAIGELRERVCQLAQREWRICYVHLVEGCANCSETRDRPTRTEWEHQLEL
;
A
#
# COMPACT_ATOMS: atom_id res chain seq x y z
N MET A 1 -6.17 5.16 -66.81
CA MET A 1 -5.09 5.53 -65.88
C MET A 1 -5.72 5.74 -64.51
N GLN A 2 -5.62 4.75 -63.62
CA GLN A 2 -6.22 4.80 -62.28
C GLN A 2 -5.23 5.44 -61.30
N THR A 3 -5.72 6.44 -60.55
CA THR A 3 -5.03 7.13 -59.46
C THR A 3 -4.86 6.20 -58.27
N ARG A 4 -3.61 6.01 -57.85
CA ARG A 4 -3.21 5.22 -56.69
C ARG A 4 -3.08 6.17 -55.49
N SER A 5 -4.15 6.33 -54.70
CA SER A 5 -4.06 6.98 -53.39
C SER A 5 -3.71 5.92 -52.34
N SER A 6 -2.44 5.90 -51.95
CA SER A 6 -1.95 5.10 -50.83
C SER A 6 -2.14 5.90 -49.54
N ASN A 7 -3.25 5.67 -48.84
CA ASN A 7 -3.43 6.17 -47.48
C ASN A 7 -2.63 5.28 -46.50
N ALA A 8 -1.49 5.80 -46.07
CA ALA A 8 -0.78 5.33 -44.91
C ALA A 8 -1.54 5.78 -43.66
N ASN A 9 -2.26 4.87 -43.01
CA ASN A 9 -2.77 5.07 -41.66
C ASN A 9 -1.96 4.18 -40.72
N SER A 10 -0.72 4.58 -40.41
CA SER A 10 -0.04 4.14 -39.18
C SER A 10 -0.43 5.12 -38.09
N ALA A 11 -1.57 4.88 -37.44
CA ALA A 11 -1.91 5.59 -36.23
C ALA A 11 -1.23 4.84 -35.08
N ASP A 12 -0.10 5.36 -34.62
CA ASP A 12 0.48 4.88 -33.35
C ASP A 12 -0.57 5.01 -32.25
N PRO A 13 -0.74 3.98 -31.40
CA PRO A 13 -1.70 4.05 -30.30
C PRO A 13 -1.35 5.24 -29.39
N PRO A 14 -2.35 5.97 -28.87
CA PRO A 14 -2.10 7.10 -28.00
C PRO A 14 -1.43 6.62 -26.70
N ALA A 15 -0.62 7.47 -26.08
CA ALA A 15 0.24 7.16 -24.91
C ALA A 15 -0.48 6.62 -23.66
N TYR A 16 -1.81 6.50 -23.68
CA TYR A 16 -2.62 5.89 -22.62
C TYR A 16 -3.12 4.46 -22.95
N PHE A 17 -2.87 3.95 -24.16
CA PHE A 17 -3.15 2.56 -24.51
C PHE A 17 -2.07 1.69 -23.86
N VAL A 18 -2.34 1.22 -22.64
CA VAL A 18 -1.53 0.20 -21.97
C VAL A 18 -2.04 -1.15 -22.44
N MET A 19 -1.24 -1.85 -23.24
CA MET A 19 -1.59 -3.20 -23.70
C MET A 19 -1.52 -4.18 -22.52
N GLU A 20 -2.27 -5.28 -22.56
CA GLU A 20 -2.24 -6.23 -21.45
C GLU A 20 -0.85 -6.86 -21.29
N GLU A 21 -0.14 -7.03 -22.41
CA GLU A 21 1.25 -7.45 -22.48
C GLU A 21 2.18 -6.45 -21.73
N ASP A 22 1.86 -5.16 -21.78
CA ASP A 22 2.61 -4.13 -21.04
C ASP A 22 2.36 -4.23 -19.54
N LEU A 23 1.29 -4.86 -19.07
CA LEU A 23 1.05 -5.02 -17.64
C LEU A 23 1.86 -6.17 -17.05
N LYS A 24 2.07 -7.23 -17.84
CA LYS A 24 2.76 -8.48 -17.44
C LYS A 24 3.87 -8.91 -18.41
N PRO A 25 4.90 -8.08 -18.67
CA PRO A 25 5.97 -8.43 -19.60
C PRO A 25 6.92 -9.52 -19.07
N TRP A 26 6.80 -9.89 -17.78
CA TRP A 26 7.61 -10.94 -17.16
C TRP A 26 6.74 -11.98 -16.48
N GLU A 27 7.23 -13.22 -16.48
CA GLU A 27 6.62 -14.31 -15.74
C GLU A 27 6.71 -14.10 -14.23
N LEU A 28 5.76 -14.70 -13.52
CA LEU A 28 5.76 -14.64 -12.07
C LEU A 28 7.05 -15.29 -11.52
N TYR A 29 7.78 -14.54 -10.69
CA TYR A 29 9.07 -14.94 -10.11
C TYR A 29 10.24 -15.01 -11.09
N SER A 30 10.06 -14.58 -12.35
CA SER A 30 11.22 -14.32 -13.22
C SER A 30 11.95 -13.06 -12.77
N LEU A 31 13.28 -13.10 -12.83
CA LEU A 31 14.18 -11.96 -12.59
C LEU A 31 14.65 -11.29 -13.89
N ASP A 32 14.20 -11.75 -15.06
CA ASP A 32 14.68 -11.26 -16.37
C ASP A 32 14.45 -9.76 -16.57
N GLY A 33 13.45 -9.21 -15.88
CA GLY A 33 13.15 -7.78 -15.89
C GLY A 33 13.84 -6.94 -14.82
N ALA A 34 14.55 -7.56 -13.88
CA ALA A 34 15.14 -6.85 -12.75
C ALA A 34 16.54 -6.35 -13.07
N GLU A 35 16.79 -5.08 -12.80
CA GLU A 35 18.13 -4.49 -12.87
C GLU A 35 18.92 -4.85 -11.61
N GLU A 36 20.06 -5.55 -11.78
CA GLU A 36 20.92 -6.04 -10.69
C GLU A 36 20.12 -6.66 -9.53
N PRO A 37 19.37 -7.75 -9.78
CA PRO A 37 18.53 -8.36 -8.77
C PRO A 37 19.37 -8.98 -7.65
N GLU A 38 18.79 -8.99 -6.46
CA GLU A 38 19.23 -9.89 -5.40
C GLU A 38 18.87 -11.34 -5.76
N THR A 39 19.21 -12.28 -4.86
CA THR A 39 18.77 -13.67 -5.02
C THR A 39 17.25 -13.75 -5.14
N LEU A 40 16.75 -14.73 -5.91
CA LEU A 40 15.31 -14.91 -6.10
C LEU A 40 14.53 -15.02 -4.79
N ASP A 41 15.11 -15.67 -3.79
CA ASP A 41 14.51 -15.82 -2.47
C ASP A 41 14.38 -14.46 -1.75
N THR A 42 15.45 -13.67 -1.75
CA THR A 42 15.44 -12.30 -1.23
C THR A 42 14.40 -11.43 -1.94
N MET A 43 14.33 -11.52 -3.27
CA MET A 43 13.35 -10.77 -4.07
C MET A 43 11.90 -11.19 -3.77
N LYS A 44 11.64 -12.48 -3.49
CA LYS A 44 10.33 -12.96 -3.02
C LYS A 44 9.97 -12.42 -1.63
N GLY A 45 10.96 -12.32 -0.74
CA GLY A 45 10.79 -11.67 0.57
C GLY A 45 10.37 -10.22 0.43
N PHE A 46 11.08 -9.44 -0.39
CA PHE A 46 10.71 -8.06 -0.68
C PHE A 46 9.37 -7.92 -1.38
N PHE A 47 9.04 -8.83 -2.29
CA PHE A 47 7.74 -8.84 -2.95
C PHE A 47 6.59 -9.06 -1.97
N THR A 48 6.76 -9.96 -1.00
CA THR A 48 5.76 -10.23 0.05
C THR A 48 5.50 -8.96 0.87
N ARG A 49 6.57 -8.30 1.30
CA ARG A 49 6.52 -7.02 2.02
C ARG A 49 5.89 -5.90 1.19
N TYR A 50 6.30 -5.77 -0.07
CA TYR A 50 5.75 -4.81 -1.03
C TYR A 50 4.23 -5.01 -1.26
N ARG A 51 3.78 -6.25 -1.29
CA ARG A 51 2.34 -6.54 -1.36
C ARG A 51 1.63 -6.18 -0.07
N ALA A 52 2.26 -6.45 1.07
CA ALA A 52 1.69 -6.11 2.37
C ALA A 52 1.43 -4.61 2.48
N ILE A 53 2.38 -3.74 2.15
CA ILE A 53 2.18 -2.28 2.21
C ILE A 53 1.01 -1.77 1.36
N ARG A 54 0.58 -2.52 0.34
CA ARG A 54 -0.58 -2.19 -0.51
C ARG A 54 -1.91 -2.76 0.00
N GLY A 55 -1.97 -3.24 1.24
CA GLY A 55 -3.20 -3.80 1.81
C GLY A 55 -3.55 -5.20 1.30
N LYS A 56 -2.65 -5.86 0.56
CA LYS A 56 -2.88 -7.20 -0.02
C LYS A 56 -2.28 -8.34 0.83
N ALA A 57 -2.06 -8.11 2.12
CA ALA A 57 -1.52 -9.11 3.05
C ALA A 57 -2.61 -9.95 3.74
N THR A 58 -3.88 -9.57 3.63
CA THR A 58 -4.95 -10.21 4.38
C THR A 58 -5.92 -10.90 3.42
N ASN A 59 -5.80 -12.22 3.40
CA ASN A 59 -6.74 -13.21 2.90
C ASN A 59 -6.87 -13.36 1.37
N PHE A 60 -7.05 -14.62 0.98
CA PHE A 60 -7.62 -15.15 -0.26
C PHE A 60 -6.67 -15.54 -1.41
N ALA A 61 -7.02 -16.70 -1.98
CA ALA A 61 -6.49 -17.29 -3.20
C ALA A 61 -6.38 -16.26 -4.31
N TYR A 62 -5.16 -15.83 -4.61
CA TYR A 62 -4.91 -14.95 -5.73
C TYR A 62 -4.83 -15.78 -7.01
N THR A 63 -5.49 -15.32 -8.07
CA THR A 63 -5.26 -15.88 -9.39
C THR A 63 -3.80 -15.67 -9.79
N HIS A 64 -3.25 -16.62 -10.56
CA HIS A 64 -1.89 -16.51 -11.08
C HIS A 64 -1.66 -15.17 -11.79
N ASP A 65 -2.62 -14.74 -12.61
CA ASP A 65 -2.57 -13.46 -13.33
C ASP A 65 -2.46 -12.24 -12.39
N ALA A 66 -3.26 -12.18 -11.32
CA ALA A 66 -3.19 -11.08 -10.36
C ALA A 66 -1.85 -11.05 -9.61
N LEU A 67 -1.28 -12.23 -9.35
CA LEU A 67 0.03 -12.37 -8.71
C LEU A 67 1.16 -11.94 -9.65
N GLN A 68 1.11 -12.35 -10.92
CA GLN A 68 2.06 -11.96 -11.96
C GLN A 68 2.04 -10.45 -12.24
N ARG A 69 0.87 -9.83 -12.36
CA ARG A 69 0.73 -8.37 -12.50
C ARG A 69 1.34 -7.63 -11.31
N SER A 70 1.13 -8.16 -10.10
CA SER A 70 1.74 -7.60 -8.90
C SER A 70 3.25 -7.74 -8.91
N TRP A 71 3.78 -8.87 -9.37
CA TRP A 71 5.22 -9.11 -9.53
C TRP A 71 5.84 -8.13 -10.52
N CYS A 72 5.23 -7.95 -11.70
CA CYS A 72 5.71 -6.98 -12.69
C CYS A 72 5.69 -5.54 -12.16
N SER A 73 4.66 -5.16 -11.39
CA SER A 73 4.64 -3.85 -10.72
C SER A 73 5.74 -3.71 -9.68
N PHE A 74 6.08 -4.78 -8.96
CA PHE A 74 7.19 -4.81 -8.01
C PHE A 74 8.54 -4.62 -8.72
N ILE A 75 8.80 -5.38 -9.79
CA ILE A 75 10.03 -5.27 -10.59
C ILE A 75 10.19 -3.85 -11.17
N ARG A 76 9.12 -3.23 -11.67
CA ARG A 76 9.17 -1.82 -12.12
C ARG A 76 9.57 -0.87 -11.00
N ARG A 77 9.03 -1.05 -9.79
CA ARG A 77 9.40 -0.17 -8.66
C ARG A 77 10.82 -0.43 -8.19
N TRP A 78 11.29 -1.68 -8.22
CA TRP A 78 12.68 -2.05 -7.97
C TRP A 78 13.63 -1.31 -8.92
N ASN A 79 13.42 -1.44 -10.23
CA ASN A 79 14.24 -0.76 -11.24
C ASN A 79 14.15 0.76 -11.12
N ALA A 80 12.96 1.32 -10.84
CA ALA A 80 12.81 2.76 -10.64
C ALA A 80 13.65 3.25 -9.44
N ALA A 81 13.60 2.57 -8.30
CA ALA A 81 14.40 2.93 -7.13
C ALA A 81 15.90 2.91 -7.45
N ARG A 82 16.38 1.88 -8.17
CA ARG A 82 17.79 1.79 -8.58
C ARG A 82 18.21 2.91 -9.52
N ARG A 83 17.40 3.20 -10.55
CA ARG A 83 17.67 4.31 -11.50
C ARG A 83 17.60 5.68 -10.84
N GLU A 84 16.80 5.82 -9.79
CA GLU A 84 16.75 7.00 -8.92
C GLU A 84 17.95 7.08 -7.96
N GLY A 85 18.83 6.07 -7.91
CA GLY A 85 19.95 5.98 -6.96
C GLY A 85 19.50 5.73 -5.53
N LEU A 86 18.26 5.28 -5.33
CA LEU A 86 17.65 5.02 -4.04
C LEU A 86 17.74 3.54 -3.67
N SER A 87 17.92 3.26 -2.37
CA SER A 87 17.77 1.91 -1.86
C SER A 87 16.29 1.51 -1.83
N PHE A 88 15.94 0.45 -2.58
CA PHE A 88 14.58 -0.10 -2.54
C PHE A 88 14.20 -0.57 -1.13
N THR A 89 15.13 -1.13 -0.36
CA THR A 89 14.87 -1.60 1.00
C THR A 89 14.55 -0.45 1.95
N SER A 90 15.30 0.65 1.85
CA SER A 90 15.03 1.87 2.63
C SER A 90 13.66 2.46 2.29
N TRP A 91 13.33 2.53 0.99
CA TRP A 91 12.00 2.97 0.55
C TRP A 91 10.87 2.08 1.08
N LEU A 92 11.10 0.76 1.12
CA LEU A 92 10.13 -0.21 1.60
C LEU A 92 9.91 -0.07 3.11
N GLU A 93 10.97 0.08 3.89
CA GLU A 93 10.93 0.30 5.35
C GLU A 93 10.19 1.59 5.71
N ASP A 94 10.45 2.70 4.99
CA ASP A 94 9.72 3.95 5.18
C ASP A 94 8.21 3.76 4.93
N ARG A 95 7.86 3.05 3.86
CA ARG A 95 6.45 2.77 3.53
C ARG A 95 5.78 1.85 4.55
N GLU A 96 6.49 0.87 5.07
CA GLU A 96 6.00 0.00 6.15
C GLU A 96 5.77 0.78 7.44
N GLY A 97 6.73 1.62 7.84
CA GLY A 97 6.62 2.50 9.00
C GLY A 97 5.49 3.52 8.85
N ASN A 98 5.35 4.12 7.67
CA ASN A 98 4.23 5.03 7.40
C ASN A 98 2.89 4.30 7.47
N ARG A 99 2.79 3.07 6.98
CA ARG A 99 1.55 2.29 7.07
C ARG A 99 1.22 1.86 8.49
N SER A 100 2.19 1.43 9.29
CA SER A 100 1.95 1.09 10.70
C SER A 100 1.55 2.34 11.49
N ASN A 101 2.24 3.46 11.30
CA ASN A 101 1.93 4.73 11.96
C ASN A 101 0.51 5.25 11.68
N HIS A 102 -0.03 4.97 10.49
CA HIS A 102 -1.35 5.43 10.06
C HIS A 102 -2.39 4.30 10.00
N ALA A 103 -2.09 3.11 10.53
CA ALA A 103 -3.09 2.07 10.64
C ALA A 103 -4.19 2.56 11.60
N ILE A 104 -5.46 2.41 11.23
CA ILE A 104 -6.58 2.91 12.04
C ILE A 104 -6.55 2.36 13.47
N GLY A 105 -6.16 1.10 13.67
CA GLY A 105 -5.98 0.51 15.00
C GLY A 105 -4.90 1.22 15.83
N GLU A 106 -3.72 1.42 15.25
CA GLU A 106 -2.60 2.12 15.89
C GLU A 106 -2.94 3.58 16.19
N LEU A 107 -3.64 4.26 15.27
CA LEU A 107 -4.13 5.62 15.49
C LEU A 107 -5.17 5.66 16.63
N ARG A 108 -6.08 4.70 16.70
CA ARG A 108 -7.04 4.58 17.81
C ARG A 108 -6.33 4.40 19.15
N GLU A 109 -5.32 3.54 19.18
CA GLU A 109 -4.51 3.31 20.39
C GLU A 109 -3.75 4.58 20.80
N ARG A 110 -3.10 5.26 19.86
CA ARG A 110 -2.41 6.53 20.12
C ARG A 110 -3.35 7.61 20.65
N VAL A 111 -4.55 7.75 20.07
CA VAL A 111 -5.57 8.68 20.57
C VAL A 111 -5.97 8.33 22.01
N CYS A 112 -6.12 7.04 22.33
CA CYS A 112 -6.37 6.59 23.70
C CYS A 112 -5.23 6.95 24.66
N GLN A 113 -3.98 6.68 24.29
CA GLN A 113 -2.81 6.98 25.11
C GLN A 113 -2.66 8.50 25.37
N LEU A 114 -2.88 9.32 24.34
CA LEU A 114 -2.85 10.79 24.46
C LEU A 114 -3.94 11.29 25.41
N ALA A 115 -5.18 10.80 25.26
CA ALA A 115 -6.27 11.16 26.14
C ALA A 115 -5.98 10.77 27.60
N GLN A 116 -5.45 9.57 27.83
CA GLN A 116 -5.06 9.12 29.16
C GLN A 116 -3.98 10.00 29.78
N ARG A 117 -2.95 10.40 29.01
CA ARG A 117 -1.88 11.29 29.48
C ARG A 117 -2.38 12.68 29.85
N GLU A 118 -3.38 13.18 29.13
CA GLU A 118 -4.01 14.48 29.39
C GLU A 118 -5.19 14.39 30.38
N TRP A 119 -5.42 13.23 30.99
CA TRP A 119 -6.57 12.96 31.87
C TRP A 119 -7.93 13.22 31.21
N ARG A 120 -7.99 13.18 29.88
CA ARG A 120 -9.19 13.38 29.06
C ARG A 120 -9.86 12.06 28.72
N ILE A 121 -11.15 12.13 28.41
CA ILE A 121 -11.90 11.01 27.88
C ILE A 121 -11.44 10.69 26.45
N CYS A 122 -11.14 9.42 26.21
CA CYS A 122 -10.77 8.92 24.89
C CYS A 122 -11.95 9.02 23.90
N TYR A 123 -11.76 9.75 22.80
CA TYR A 123 -12.75 9.87 21.73
C TYR A 123 -13.13 8.52 21.11
N VAL A 124 -12.18 7.59 20.98
CA VAL A 124 -12.47 6.22 20.48
C VAL A 124 -13.40 5.48 21.43
N HIS A 125 -13.23 5.67 22.74
CA HIS A 125 -14.12 5.06 23.72
C HIS A 125 -15.54 5.62 23.65
N LEU A 126 -15.68 6.93 23.45
CA LEU A 126 -16.97 7.58 23.20
C LEU A 126 -17.66 7.03 21.93
N VAL A 127 -16.97 6.92 20.80
CA VAL A 127 -17.60 6.63 19.48
C VAL A 127 -17.74 5.14 19.19
N GLU A 128 -16.77 4.32 19.58
CA GLU A 128 -16.72 2.92 19.18
C GLU A 128 -16.75 1.96 20.39
N GLY A 129 -16.19 2.39 21.52
CA GLY A 129 -15.89 1.50 22.65
C GLY A 129 -14.45 0.99 22.53
N CYS A 130 -13.50 1.75 23.09
CA CYS A 130 -12.09 1.41 23.12
C CYS A 130 -11.86 0.27 24.11
N ALA A 131 -11.23 -0.82 23.67
CA ALA A 131 -10.92 -2.00 24.48
C ALA A 131 -10.07 -1.65 25.72
N ASN A 132 -9.04 -0.83 25.55
CA ASN A 132 -8.15 -0.44 26.66
C ASN A 132 -8.88 0.37 27.73
N CYS A 133 -9.76 1.31 27.33
CA CYS A 133 -10.55 2.07 28.30
C CYS A 133 -11.64 1.21 28.97
N SER A 134 -12.25 0.27 28.24
CA SER A 134 -13.35 -0.54 28.77
C SER A 134 -12.96 -1.44 29.93
N GLU A 135 -11.66 -1.72 30.11
CA GLU A 135 -11.17 -2.47 31.28
C GLU A 135 -11.22 -1.65 32.58
N THR A 136 -11.18 -0.32 32.47
CA THR A 136 -11.02 0.57 33.63
C THR A 136 -12.20 1.50 33.86
N ARG A 137 -13.01 1.76 32.83
CA ARG A 137 -14.08 2.76 32.86
C ARG A 137 -15.24 2.35 31.98
N ASP A 138 -16.45 2.76 32.38
CA ASP A 138 -17.63 2.67 31.56
C ASP A 138 -17.57 3.64 30.38
N ARG A 139 -18.31 3.29 29.33
CA ARG A 139 -18.39 4.10 28.13
C ARG A 139 -19.09 5.44 28.41
N PRO A 140 -18.41 6.57 28.18
CA PRO A 140 -18.98 7.88 28.43
C PRO A 140 -20.00 8.25 27.36
N THR A 141 -20.98 9.04 27.78
CA THR A 141 -21.94 9.70 26.91
C THR A 141 -21.33 10.93 26.26
N ARG A 142 -21.95 11.41 25.17
CA ARG A 142 -21.53 12.64 24.50
C ARG A 142 -21.57 13.85 25.43
N THR A 143 -22.58 13.95 26.28
CA THR A 143 -22.74 15.05 27.24
C THR A 143 -21.61 15.08 28.27
N GLU A 144 -21.23 13.91 28.82
CA GLU A 144 -20.09 13.82 29.76
C GLU A 144 -18.76 14.19 29.11
N TRP A 145 -18.59 13.83 27.84
CA TRP A 145 -17.40 14.21 27.07
C TRP A 145 -17.33 15.71 26.80
N GLU A 146 -18.44 16.32 26.38
CA GLU A 146 -18.53 17.76 26.11
C GLU A 146 -18.28 18.58 27.38
N HIS A 147 -18.86 18.19 28.51
CA HIS A 147 -18.62 18.86 29.81
C HIS A 147 -17.15 18.82 30.26
N GLN A 148 -16.38 17.80 29.85
CA GLN A 148 -14.96 17.74 30.18
C GLN A 148 -14.10 18.68 29.31
N LEU A 149 -14.56 19.08 28.14
CA LEU A 149 -13.85 20.02 27.27
C LEU A 149 -14.06 21.48 27.67
N GLU A 150 -15.10 21.76 28.46
CA GLU A 150 -15.46 23.08 28.96
C GLU A 150 -14.74 23.44 30.29
N LEU A 151 -14.04 22.48 30.90
CA LEU A 151 -13.25 22.62 32.12
C LEU A 151 -11.74 22.77 31.80
#